data_AF-A0A5Y4YPF0-F1
#
_entry.id   AF-A0A5Y4YPF0-F1
#
_cell.length_a   1.000
_cell.length_b   1.000
_cell.length_c   1.000
_cell.angle_alpha   90.00
_cell.angle_beta   90.00
_cell.angle_gamma   90.00
#
_symmetry.space_group_name_H-M   'P 1'
#
loop_
_entity.id
_entity.type
_entity.pdbx_description
1 polymer ?
#
loop_
_entity_poly.entity_id
_entity_poly.type
_entity_poly.pdbx_seq_one_letter_code
_entity_poly.pdbx_strand_id
1 'polypeptide(L)'
;MQLQLTFTHTELQGAFPANVKFLFYFLEIDTKFADWINRRISHYSFIENQDYIIKEVFTGRRPRKEYYVTLDMAKELCMVENNEKGRQARRYFIECEKRLKNLEQEKMQKLAFHQSLGYKSQLKQQKEKYENKIKALKYDLEKKKQLSFKRKLSEKELLELRKILAKDYGILCIKEWEMSLVAEKIGKDTVFEAILNKLEKELKYWQNYEKYEEKWKKILRS
;
A
#
# COMPACT_ATOMS: atom_id res chain seq x y z
N MET A 1 15.21 12.99 61.45
CA MET A 1 16.54 12.56 60.96
C MET A 1 16.34 11.29 60.15
N GLN A 2 16.31 11.41 58.83
CA GLN A 2 16.12 10.28 57.91
C GLN A 2 17.38 9.42 57.89
N LEU A 3 17.22 8.12 58.08
CA LEU A 3 17.97 7.11 57.35
C LEU A 3 16.96 6.07 56.87
N GLN A 4 16.29 6.39 55.77
CA GLN A 4 15.53 5.43 54.99
C GLN A 4 16.54 4.50 54.30
N LEU A 5 16.55 3.24 54.67
CA LEU A 5 17.19 2.19 53.86
C LEU A 5 16.26 1.93 52.66
N THR A 6 16.51 2.59 51.55
CA THR A 6 15.78 2.38 50.30
C THR A 6 16.32 1.15 49.57
N PHE A 7 15.61 0.03 49.66
CA PHE A 7 15.49 -0.86 48.51
C PHE A 7 14.01 -1.21 48.37
N THR A 8 13.36 -0.51 47.45
CA THR A 8 12.01 -0.78 46.98
C THR A 8 11.97 -2.20 46.41
N HIS A 9 11.01 -3.01 46.86
CA HIS A 9 10.81 -4.38 46.39
C HIS A 9 10.22 -4.45 44.95
N THR A 10 10.34 -3.37 44.17
CA THR A 10 9.47 -3.11 43.02
C THR A 10 10.19 -2.61 41.75
N GLU A 11 11.53 -2.59 41.71
CA GLU A 11 12.28 -2.12 40.53
C GLU A 11 13.48 -3.01 40.17
N LEU A 12 13.34 -4.33 40.29
CA LEU A 12 14.28 -5.26 39.64
C LEU A 12 13.52 -6.10 38.62
N GLN A 13 13.11 -5.46 37.53
CA GLN A 13 12.92 -6.17 36.27
C GLN A 13 14.28 -6.76 35.86
N GLY A 14 14.59 -7.98 36.32
CA GLY A 14 15.62 -8.83 35.72
C GLY A 14 17.07 -8.75 36.24
N ALA A 15 17.41 -7.93 37.25
CA ALA A 15 18.83 -7.68 37.51
C ALA A 15 19.58 -8.76 38.32
N PHE A 16 19.00 -9.48 39.29
CA PHE A 16 19.78 -10.50 40.05
C PHE A 16 18.89 -11.68 40.49
N PRO A 17 18.84 -12.80 39.73
CA PRO A 17 17.89 -13.89 39.97
C PRO A 17 18.11 -14.72 41.25
N ALA A 18 19.33 -14.86 41.78
CA ALA A 18 19.57 -15.79 42.89
C ALA A 18 20.91 -15.55 43.63
N ASN A 19 20.98 -16.08 44.86
CA ASN A 19 22.25 -16.23 45.58
C ASN A 19 23.11 -17.28 44.87
N VAL A 20 24.36 -16.91 44.57
CA VAL A 20 25.31 -17.76 43.84
C VAL A 20 25.58 -19.10 44.53
N LYS A 21 25.40 -19.20 45.85
CA LYS A 21 25.57 -20.46 46.57
C LYS A 21 24.68 -21.57 46.00
N PHE A 22 23.44 -21.27 45.61
CA PHE A 22 22.55 -22.26 44.99
C PHE A 22 23.11 -22.78 43.67
N LEU A 23 23.65 -21.86 42.85
CA LEU A 23 24.30 -22.21 41.60
C LEU A 23 25.56 -23.06 41.84
N PHE A 24 26.37 -22.70 42.84
CA PHE A 24 27.55 -23.44 43.23
C PHE A 24 27.23 -24.88 43.63
N TYR A 25 26.19 -25.09 44.45
CA TYR A 25 25.73 -26.44 44.81
C TYR A 25 25.15 -27.20 43.62
N PHE A 26 24.38 -26.53 42.76
CA PHE A 26 23.82 -27.15 41.56
C PHE A 26 24.90 -27.64 40.59
N LEU A 27 26.02 -26.92 40.50
CA LEU A 27 27.15 -27.26 39.64
C LEU A 27 28.07 -28.34 40.24
N GLU A 28 27.83 -28.81 41.47
CA GLU A 28 28.61 -29.90 42.08
C GLU A 28 30.12 -29.64 42.04
N ILE A 29 30.53 -28.43 42.45
CA ILE A 29 31.94 -28.01 42.40
C ILE A 29 32.70 -28.48 43.65
N ASP A 30 33.86 -29.12 43.44
CA ASP A 30 34.67 -29.71 44.52
C ASP A 30 35.51 -28.69 45.33
N THR A 31 35.72 -27.48 44.80
CA THR A 31 36.54 -26.44 45.45
C THR A 31 35.73 -25.62 46.45
N LYS A 32 36.38 -25.00 47.45
CA LYS A 32 35.68 -24.09 48.38
C LYS A 32 34.98 -22.94 47.65
N PHE A 33 33.76 -22.61 48.06
CA PHE A 33 32.92 -21.57 47.44
C PHE A 33 33.65 -20.23 47.25
N ALA A 34 34.35 -19.75 48.30
CA ALA A 34 35.05 -18.47 48.26
C ALA A 34 36.17 -18.44 47.21
N ASP A 35 36.96 -19.51 47.14
CA ASP A 35 38.05 -19.64 46.15
C ASP A 35 37.47 -19.72 44.74
N TRP A 36 36.39 -20.47 44.57
CA TRP A 36 35.72 -20.62 43.29
C TRP A 36 35.14 -19.30 42.77
N ILE A 37 34.35 -18.57 43.56
CA ILE A 37 33.69 -17.35 43.10
C ILE A 37 34.70 -16.23 42.81
N ASN A 38 35.72 -16.07 43.66
CA ASN A 38 36.78 -15.09 43.44
C ASN A 38 37.58 -15.40 42.17
N ARG A 39 37.89 -16.69 41.96
CA ARG A 39 38.55 -17.15 40.72
C ARG A 39 37.67 -16.83 39.51
N ARG A 40 36.38 -17.16 39.52
CA ARG A 40 35.49 -16.90 38.38
C ARG A 40 35.34 -15.40 38.09
N ILE A 41 35.15 -14.57 39.11
CA ILE A 41 35.12 -13.11 38.97
C ILE A 41 36.40 -12.60 38.32
N SER A 42 37.56 -13.03 38.81
CA SER A 42 38.84 -12.59 38.27
C SER A 42 39.13 -13.09 36.85
N HIS A 43 38.80 -14.33 36.52
CA HIS A 43 39.11 -14.91 35.20
C HIS A 43 38.22 -14.35 34.09
N TYR A 44 36.94 -14.06 34.39
CA TYR A 44 35.97 -13.57 33.41
C TYR A 44 35.76 -12.05 33.50
N SER A 45 36.51 -11.37 34.37
CA SER A 45 36.45 -9.91 34.55
C SER A 45 35.03 -9.40 34.86
N PHE A 46 34.26 -10.16 35.65
CA PHE A 46 32.92 -9.73 36.07
C PHE A 46 33.00 -8.46 36.93
N ILE A 47 32.06 -7.54 36.71
CA ILE A 47 32.07 -6.21 37.32
C ILE A 47 31.05 -6.13 38.47
N GLU A 48 31.52 -5.69 39.64
CA GLU A 48 30.64 -5.44 40.79
C GLU A 48 29.67 -4.27 40.52
N ASN A 49 28.41 -4.42 40.93
CA ASN A 49 27.27 -3.55 40.62
C ASN A 49 26.78 -3.58 39.16
N GLN A 50 27.38 -4.42 38.31
CA GLN A 50 26.87 -4.71 36.96
C GLN A 50 26.47 -6.18 36.85
N ASP A 51 27.42 -7.10 37.08
CA ASP A 51 27.22 -8.54 36.91
C ASP A 51 26.89 -9.24 38.24
N TYR A 52 27.38 -8.70 39.35
CA TYR A 52 27.09 -9.20 40.69
C TYR A 52 27.08 -8.11 41.76
N ILE A 53 26.46 -8.41 42.91
CA ILE A 53 26.46 -7.58 44.12
C ILE A 53 26.86 -8.44 45.32
N ILE A 54 27.66 -7.87 46.22
CA ILE A 54 28.03 -8.48 47.49
C ILE A 54 27.17 -7.90 48.61
N LYS A 55 26.56 -8.76 49.43
CA LYS A 55 25.92 -8.37 50.70
C LYS A 55 26.65 -8.98 51.88
N GLU A 56 26.89 -8.18 52.90
CA GLU A 56 27.45 -8.65 54.16
C GLU A 56 26.32 -8.98 55.14
N VAL A 57 26.27 -10.24 55.58
CA VAL A 57 25.26 -10.74 56.52
C VAL A 57 25.93 -11.00 57.86
N PHE A 58 25.40 -10.39 58.92
CA PHE A 58 25.89 -10.53 60.28
C PHE A 58 25.19 -11.70 60.99
N THR A 59 25.85 -12.85 61.06
CA THR A 59 25.34 -14.05 61.78
C THR A 59 26.18 -14.38 63.02
N GLY A 60 26.91 -13.41 63.56
CA GLY A 60 27.82 -13.57 64.70
C GLY A 60 28.96 -12.55 64.70
N ARG A 61 30.13 -12.90 65.28
CA ARG A 61 31.27 -11.98 65.42
C ARG A 61 31.98 -11.61 64.10
N ARG A 62 31.85 -12.41 63.04
CA ARG A 62 32.43 -12.13 61.72
C ARG A 62 31.33 -12.08 60.66
N PRO A 63 31.24 -11.01 59.86
CA PRO A 63 30.26 -10.93 58.78
C PRO A 63 30.58 -11.96 57.68
N ARG A 64 29.54 -12.50 57.07
CA ARG A 64 29.64 -13.43 55.92
C ARG A 64 29.28 -12.70 54.65
N LYS A 65 30.05 -12.91 53.58
CA LYS A 65 29.76 -12.37 52.25
C LYS A 65 28.80 -13.29 51.50
N GLU A 66 27.74 -12.71 50.95
CA GLU A 66 26.81 -13.36 50.04
C GLU A 66 26.85 -12.68 48.69
N TYR A 67 26.94 -13.48 47.63
CA TYR A 67 27.02 -12.99 46.25
C TYR A 67 25.67 -13.20 45.58
N TYR A 68 25.18 -12.17 44.92
CA TYR A 68 24.00 -12.19 44.07
C TYR A 68 24.45 -11.84 42.65
N VAL A 69 24.08 -12.65 41.66
CA VAL A 69 24.55 -12.51 40.27
C VAL A 69 23.39 -12.28 39.33
N THR A 70 23.65 -11.59 38.21
CA THR A 70 22.70 -11.43 37.11
C THR A 70 22.38 -12.78 36.48
N LEU A 71 21.28 -12.85 35.73
CA LEU A 71 20.93 -14.06 34.99
C LEU A 71 22.00 -14.38 33.93
N ASP A 72 22.59 -13.35 33.33
CA ASP A 72 23.59 -13.52 32.28
C ASP A 72 24.92 -13.99 32.85
N MET A 73 25.38 -13.42 33.98
CA MET A 73 26.55 -13.97 34.70
C MET A 73 26.30 -15.42 35.15
N ALA A 74 25.11 -15.75 35.64
CA ALA A 74 24.77 -17.13 36.01
C ALA A 74 24.81 -18.10 34.83
N LYS A 75 24.31 -17.69 33.64
CA LYS A 75 24.40 -18.48 32.41
C LYS A 75 25.86 -18.69 32.01
N GLU A 76 26.66 -17.63 32.02
CA GLU A 76 28.08 -17.70 31.67
C GLU A 76 28.84 -18.67 32.59
N LEU A 77 28.62 -18.57 33.91
CA LEU A 77 29.19 -19.49 34.88
C LEU A 77 28.79 -20.95 34.57
N CYS A 78 27.52 -21.23 34.31
CA CYS A 78 27.05 -22.56 33.89
C CYS A 78 27.73 -23.05 32.60
N MET A 79 27.93 -22.17 31.63
CA MET A 79 28.49 -22.52 30.32
C MET A 79 29.98 -22.82 30.38
N VAL A 80 30.70 -22.11 31.24
CA VAL A 80 32.14 -22.24 31.45
C VAL A 80 32.50 -23.51 32.21
N GLU A 81 31.66 -23.95 33.15
CA GLU A 81 31.99 -25.13 33.96
C GLU A 81 32.11 -26.40 33.10
N ASN A 82 33.25 -27.08 33.27
CA ASN A 82 33.56 -28.32 32.55
C ASN A 82 33.15 -29.56 33.35
N ASN A 83 31.89 -29.58 33.79
CA ASN A 83 31.26 -30.66 34.54
C ASN A 83 29.99 -31.15 33.81
N GLU A 84 29.38 -32.21 34.32
CA GLU A 84 28.16 -32.76 33.72
C GLU A 84 26.99 -31.76 33.77
N LYS A 85 26.83 -31.05 34.90
CA LYS A 85 25.78 -30.06 35.09
C LYS A 85 25.90 -28.87 34.12
N GLY A 86 27.11 -28.37 33.91
CA GLY A 86 27.41 -27.34 32.92
C GLY A 86 27.22 -27.83 31.48
N ARG A 87 27.49 -29.12 31.20
CA ARG A 87 27.13 -29.73 29.90
C ARG A 87 25.60 -29.80 29.70
N GLN A 88 24.85 -30.18 30.73
CA GLN A 88 23.38 -30.21 30.70
C GLN A 88 22.81 -28.80 30.48
N ALA A 89 23.30 -27.81 31.22
CA ALA A 89 22.90 -26.41 31.07
C ALA A 89 23.19 -25.88 29.66
N ARG A 90 24.39 -26.13 29.11
CA ARG A 90 24.73 -25.75 27.72
C ARG A 90 23.77 -26.36 26.70
N ARG A 91 23.50 -27.67 26.79
CA ARG A 91 22.57 -28.35 25.88
C ARG A 91 21.16 -27.76 25.96
N TYR A 92 20.69 -27.48 27.17
CA TYR A 92 19.39 -26.85 27.39
C TYR A 92 19.31 -25.46 26.75
N PHE A 93 20.29 -24.59 26.98
CA PHE A 93 20.29 -23.25 26.39
C PHE A 93 20.38 -23.28 24.87
N ILE A 94 21.21 -24.16 24.29
CA ILE A 94 21.28 -24.36 22.83
C ILE A 94 19.91 -24.81 22.28
N GLU A 95 19.22 -25.70 22.99
CA GLU A 95 17.89 -26.16 22.59
C GLU A 95 16.86 -25.03 22.66
N CYS A 96 16.87 -24.24 23.73
CA CYS A 96 16.02 -23.05 23.86
C CYS A 96 16.25 -22.06 22.70
N GLU A 97 17.51 -21.76 22.35
CA GLU A 97 17.83 -20.89 21.22
C GLU A 97 17.33 -21.44 19.89
N LYS A 98 17.49 -22.75 19.65
CA LYS A 98 16.97 -23.40 18.44
C LYS A 98 15.44 -23.30 18.38
N ARG A 99 14.74 -23.58 19.48
CA ARG A 99 13.28 -23.46 19.55
C ARG A 99 12.82 -22.04 19.30
N LEU A 100 13.51 -21.04 19.89
CA LEU A 100 13.19 -19.64 19.69
C LEU A 100 13.35 -19.22 18.22
N LYS A 101 14.47 -19.59 17.58
CA LYS A 101 14.71 -19.33 16.15
C LYS A 101 13.62 -19.97 15.27
N ASN A 102 13.22 -21.20 15.56
CA ASN A 102 12.16 -21.88 14.79
C ASN A 102 10.81 -21.15 14.94
N LEU A 103 10.46 -20.71 16.16
CA LEU A 103 9.22 -19.95 16.40
C LEU A 103 9.23 -18.60 15.67
N GLU A 104 10.36 -17.91 15.64
CA GLU A 104 10.52 -16.66 14.88
C GLU A 104 10.35 -16.90 13.37
N GLN A 105 10.96 -17.97 12.84
CA GLN A 105 10.81 -18.35 11.45
C GLN A 105 9.35 -18.70 11.11
N GLU A 106 8.67 -19.48 11.95
CA GLU A 106 7.26 -19.82 11.77
C GLU A 106 6.36 -18.57 11.78
N LYS A 107 6.61 -17.63 12.71
CA LYS A 107 5.88 -16.35 12.77
C LYS A 107 6.11 -15.54 11.50
N MET A 108 7.35 -15.47 11.01
CA MET A 108 7.69 -14.79 9.76
C MET A 108 7.00 -15.42 8.55
N GLN A 109 7.00 -16.75 8.46
CA GLN A 109 6.31 -17.46 7.39
C GLN A 109 4.80 -17.23 7.42
N LYS A 110 4.16 -17.25 8.60
CA LYS A 110 2.73 -16.94 8.76
C LYS A 110 2.41 -15.51 8.32
N LEU A 111 3.24 -14.53 8.72
CA LEU A 111 3.09 -13.13 8.31
C LEU A 111 3.22 -12.97 6.79
N ALA A 112 4.25 -13.56 6.19
CA ALA A 112 4.45 -13.54 4.73
C ALA A 112 3.26 -14.17 3.99
N PHE A 113 2.74 -15.30 4.50
CA PHE A 113 1.57 -15.96 3.93
C PHE A 113 0.33 -15.05 3.97
N HIS A 114 0.02 -14.43 5.11
CA HIS A 114 -1.11 -13.50 5.23
C HIS A 114 -0.99 -12.28 4.31
N GLN A 115 0.22 -11.71 4.16
CA GLN A 115 0.46 -10.61 3.23
C GLN A 115 0.20 -11.03 1.78
N SER A 116 0.64 -12.23 1.40
CA SER A 116 0.44 -12.76 0.05
C SER A 116 -1.05 -12.93 -0.30
N LEU A 117 -1.87 -13.37 0.65
CA LEU A 117 -3.32 -13.48 0.49
C LEU A 117 -4.00 -12.13 0.30
N GLY A 118 -3.62 -11.12 1.11
CA GLY A 118 -4.14 -9.76 0.97
C GLY A 118 -3.84 -9.18 -0.41
N TYR A 119 -2.58 -9.29 -0.86
CA TYR A 119 -2.15 -8.81 -2.17
C TYR A 119 -2.89 -9.51 -3.32
N LYS A 120 -3.07 -10.84 -3.24
CA LYS A 120 -3.83 -11.61 -4.24
C LYS A 120 -5.30 -11.18 -4.35
N SER A 121 -5.94 -10.89 -3.20
CA SER A 121 -7.32 -10.39 -3.17
C SER A 121 -7.44 -9.01 -3.81
N GLN A 122 -6.52 -8.09 -3.48
CA GLN A 122 -6.47 -6.74 -4.06
C GLN A 122 -6.26 -6.78 -5.59
N LEU A 123 -5.32 -7.60 -6.07
CA LEU A 123 -5.10 -7.82 -7.50
C LEU A 123 -6.36 -8.33 -8.21
N LYS A 124 -7.09 -9.26 -7.59
CA LYS A 124 -8.35 -9.80 -8.15
C LYS A 124 -9.41 -8.70 -8.29
N GLN A 125 -9.62 -7.91 -7.24
CA GLN A 125 -10.56 -6.78 -7.26
C GLN A 125 -10.18 -5.74 -8.32
N GLN A 126 -8.89 -5.44 -8.44
CA GLN A 126 -8.39 -4.48 -9.42
C GLN A 126 -8.59 -5.01 -10.85
N LYS A 127 -8.32 -6.29 -11.10
CA LYS A 127 -8.57 -6.95 -12.39
C LYS A 127 -10.03 -6.86 -12.78
N GLU A 128 -10.94 -7.23 -11.88
CA GLU A 128 -12.39 -7.18 -12.10
C GLU A 128 -12.88 -5.76 -12.41
N LYS A 129 -12.35 -4.75 -11.70
CA LYS A 129 -12.64 -3.33 -11.96
C LYS A 129 -12.24 -2.92 -13.39
N TYR A 130 -11.08 -3.35 -13.88
CA TYR A 130 -10.64 -3.03 -15.24
C TYR A 130 -11.41 -3.82 -16.30
N GLU A 131 -11.75 -5.08 -16.06
CA GLU A 131 -12.58 -5.88 -16.96
C GLU A 131 -13.96 -5.23 -17.16
N ASN A 132 -14.59 -4.76 -16.09
CA ASN A 132 -15.86 -4.04 -16.16
C ASN A 132 -15.75 -2.72 -16.94
N LYS A 133 -14.65 -1.97 -16.76
CA LYS A 133 -14.39 -0.74 -17.55
C LYS A 133 -14.22 -1.05 -19.03
N ILE A 134 -13.44 -2.08 -19.38
CA ILE A 134 -13.24 -2.49 -20.77
C ILE A 134 -14.58 -2.88 -21.40
N LYS A 135 -15.42 -3.61 -20.67
CA LYS A 135 -16.75 -4.01 -21.13
C LYS A 135 -17.65 -2.82 -21.41
N ALA A 136 -17.68 -1.82 -20.53
CA ALA A 136 -18.45 -0.59 -20.72
C ALA A 136 -17.97 0.21 -21.93
N LEU A 137 -16.65 0.41 -22.07
CA LEU A 137 -16.07 1.11 -23.22
C LEU A 137 -16.39 0.41 -24.54
N LYS A 138 -16.35 -0.93 -24.56
CA LYS A 138 -16.71 -1.71 -25.75
C LYS A 138 -18.17 -1.50 -26.16
N TYR A 139 -19.08 -1.47 -25.19
CA TYR A 139 -20.50 -1.19 -25.41
C TYR A 139 -20.71 0.21 -26.01
N ASP A 140 -20.07 1.24 -25.45
CA ASP A 140 -20.17 2.61 -25.94
C ASP A 140 -19.64 2.73 -27.38
N LEU A 141 -18.57 2.01 -27.69
CA LEU A 141 -17.96 2.00 -29.01
C LEU A 141 -18.87 1.31 -30.05
N GLU A 142 -19.51 0.19 -29.68
CA GLU A 142 -20.52 -0.46 -30.53
C GLU A 142 -21.73 0.44 -30.77
N LYS A 143 -22.22 1.15 -29.73
CA LYS A 143 -23.29 2.14 -29.87
C LYS A 143 -22.91 3.30 -30.80
N LYS A 144 -21.70 3.86 -30.68
CA LYS A 144 -21.20 4.91 -31.59
C LYS A 144 -21.13 4.42 -33.04
N LYS A 145 -20.64 3.20 -33.28
CA LYS A 145 -20.60 2.60 -34.63
C LYS A 145 -21.99 2.42 -35.24
N GLN A 146 -22.98 2.04 -34.43
CA GLN A 146 -24.38 1.94 -34.89
C GLN A 146 -24.97 3.31 -35.27
N LEU A 147 -24.65 4.35 -34.49
CA LEU A 147 -25.05 5.73 -34.78
C LEU A 147 -24.45 6.24 -36.10
N SER A 148 -23.22 5.86 -36.44
CA SER A 148 -22.51 6.40 -37.60
C SER A 148 -22.81 5.70 -38.94
N PHE A 149 -23.44 4.52 -38.99
CA PHE A 149 -23.49 3.73 -40.24
C PHE A 149 -24.88 3.35 -40.79
N LYS A 150 -25.99 3.48 -40.05
CA LYS A 150 -27.32 3.02 -40.55
C LYS A 150 -28.54 3.87 -40.17
N ARG A 151 -28.38 4.96 -39.41
CA ARG A 151 -29.53 5.76 -38.97
C ARG A 151 -29.85 6.84 -40.00
N LYS A 152 -31.11 6.94 -40.46
CA LYS A 152 -31.61 8.15 -41.12
C LYS A 152 -31.51 9.31 -40.11
N LEU A 153 -30.81 10.39 -40.47
CA LEU A 153 -30.78 11.61 -39.66
C LEU A 153 -32.20 12.06 -39.37
N SER A 154 -32.47 12.44 -38.13
CA SER A 154 -33.69 13.17 -37.78
C SER A 154 -33.71 14.53 -38.47
N GLU A 155 -34.89 15.13 -38.63
CA GLU A 155 -35.04 16.44 -39.29
C GLU A 155 -34.19 17.53 -38.60
N LYS A 156 -34.04 17.47 -37.28
CA LYS A 156 -33.19 18.38 -36.50
C LYS A 156 -31.70 18.19 -36.79
N GLU A 157 -31.22 16.94 -36.81
CA GLU A 157 -29.83 16.63 -37.12
C GLU A 157 -29.49 17.02 -38.57
N LEU A 158 -30.41 16.83 -39.51
CA LEU A 158 -30.23 17.24 -40.90
C LEU A 158 -30.14 18.76 -41.05
N LEU A 159 -30.95 19.50 -40.28
CA LEU A 159 -30.91 20.96 -40.24
C LEU A 159 -29.57 21.47 -39.68
N GLU A 160 -29.08 20.87 -38.60
CA GLU A 160 -27.76 21.22 -38.02
C GLU A 160 -26.62 20.96 -39.00
N LEU A 161 -26.63 19.79 -39.64
CA LEU A 161 -25.64 19.42 -40.64
C LEU A 161 -25.61 20.42 -41.82
N ARG A 162 -26.79 20.85 -42.30
CA ARG A 162 -26.90 21.88 -43.36
C ARG A 162 -26.27 23.21 -42.95
N LYS A 163 -26.48 23.64 -41.69
CA LYS A 163 -25.88 24.88 -41.18
C LYS A 163 -24.36 24.79 -41.13
N ILE A 164 -23.83 23.70 -40.57
CA ILE A 164 -22.38 23.47 -40.42
C ILE A 164 -21.72 23.43 -41.80
N LEU A 165 -22.27 22.67 -42.75
CA LEU A 165 -21.72 22.55 -44.09
C LEU A 165 -21.73 23.88 -44.85
N ALA A 166 -22.80 24.66 -44.74
CA ALA A 166 -22.87 25.97 -45.39
C ALA A 166 -21.92 27.00 -44.76
N LYS A 167 -21.82 27.04 -43.42
CA LYS A 167 -21.05 28.03 -42.67
C LYS A 167 -19.55 27.77 -42.70
N ASP A 168 -19.15 26.53 -42.42
CA ASP A 168 -17.73 26.20 -42.20
C ASP A 168 -17.04 25.73 -43.48
N TYR A 169 -17.80 25.16 -44.42
CA TYR A 169 -17.26 24.56 -45.65
C TYR A 169 -17.80 25.19 -46.94
N GLY A 170 -18.78 26.09 -46.87
CA GLY A 170 -19.41 26.68 -48.07
C GLY A 170 -20.17 25.68 -48.94
N ILE A 171 -20.56 24.53 -48.38
CA ILE A 171 -21.24 23.45 -49.11
C ILE A 171 -22.75 23.58 -48.96
N LEU A 172 -23.47 23.58 -50.08
CA LEU A 172 -24.93 23.59 -50.13
C LEU A 172 -25.48 22.17 -50.34
N CYS A 173 -26.27 21.67 -49.39
CA CYS A 173 -26.91 20.34 -49.51
C CYS A 173 -28.30 20.46 -50.13
N ILE A 174 -28.45 19.96 -51.35
CA ILE A 174 -29.67 20.03 -52.15
C ILE A 174 -30.20 18.60 -52.38
N LYS A 175 -31.52 18.42 -52.55
CA LYS A 175 -32.08 17.11 -52.91
C LYS A 175 -31.72 16.75 -54.35
N GLU A 176 -31.63 15.46 -54.64
CA GLU A 176 -31.23 14.95 -55.95
C GLU A 176 -32.12 15.45 -57.10
N TRP A 177 -33.44 15.51 -56.91
CA TRP A 177 -34.37 16.02 -57.92
C TRP A 177 -34.27 17.55 -58.14
N GLU A 178 -33.94 18.32 -57.09
CA GLU A 178 -33.69 19.76 -57.19
C GLU A 178 -32.43 20.01 -58.05
N MET A 179 -31.41 19.15 -57.92
CA MET A 179 -30.21 19.18 -58.77
C MET A 179 -30.52 18.81 -60.24
N SER A 180 -31.40 17.84 -60.48
CA SER A 180 -31.82 17.46 -61.84
C SER A 180 -32.54 18.60 -62.57
N LEU A 181 -33.46 19.29 -61.88
CA LEU A 181 -34.16 20.48 -62.43
C LEU A 181 -33.20 21.64 -62.74
N VAL A 182 -32.14 21.77 -61.95
CA VAL A 182 -31.07 22.73 -62.20
C VAL A 182 -30.31 22.33 -63.47
N ALA A 183 -29.89 21.08 -63.59
CA ALA A 183 -29.13 20.57 -64.74
C ALA A 183 -29.88 20.70 -66.08
N GLU A 184 -31.17 20.38 -66.13
CA GLU A 184 -32.00 20.50 -67.34
C GLU A 184 -32.07 21.95 -67.88
N LYS A 185 -31.95 22.94 -66.99
CA LYS A 185 -32.07 24.37 -67.35
C LYS A 185 -30.75 25.01 -67.81
N ILE A 186 -29.60 24.35 -67.59
CA ILE A 186 -28.27 24.89 -67.92
C ILE A 186 -28.02 24.95 -69.44
N GLY A 187 -28.81 24.25 -70.27
CA GLY A 187 -28.66 24.22 -71.73
C GLY A 187 -28.97 25.53 -72.49
N LYS A 188 -29.17 26.67 -71.81
CA LYS A 188 -29.37 27.99 -72.41
C LYS A 188 -28.52 29.00 -71.62
N ASP A 189 -27.52 29.61 -72.25
CA ASP A 189 -26.50 30.45 -71.57
C ASP A 189 -27.08 31.59 -70.71
N THR A 190 -28.26 32.12 -71.06
CA THR A 190 -28.97 33.15 -70.27
C THR A 190 -29.60 32.63 -68.97
N VAL A 191 -29.76 31.31 -68.83
CA VAL A 191 -30.40 30.66 -67.67
C VAL A 191 -29.37 30.22 -66.64
N PHE A 192 -28.11 30.00 -67.05
CA PHE A 192 -27.03 29.58 -66.16
C PHE A 192 -26.72 30.62 -65.06
N GLU A 193 -26.56 31.89 -65.44
CA GLU A 193 -26.32 32.97 -64.47
C GLU A 193 -27.47 33.14 -63.47
N ALA A 194 -28.71 32.96 -63.93
CA ALA A 194 -29.89 33.03 -63.07
C ALA A 194 -29.92 31.88 -62.04
N ILE A 195 -29.48 30.69 -62.45
CA ILE A 195 -29.36 29.53 -61.55
C ILE A 195 -28.24 29.74 -60.55
N LEU A 196 -27.07 30.21 -61.00
CA LEU A 196 -25.90 30.42 -60.15
C LEU A 196 -26.22 31.46 -59.07
N ASN A 197 -26.86 32.57 -59.45
CA ASN A 197 -27.38 33.57 -58.52
C ASN A 197 -28.39 33.00 -57.51
N LYS A 198 -29.21 32.01 -57.92
CA LYS A 198 -30.17 31.36 -57.01
C LYS A 198 -29.45 30.51 -55.97
N LEU A 199 -28.48 29.71 -56.40
CA LEU A 199 -27.68 28.85 -55.51
C LEU A 199 -26.84 29.67 -54.53
N GLU A 200 -26.24 30.77 -54.98
CA GLU A 200 -25.50 31.69 -54.11
C GLU A 200 -26.40 32.32 -53.04
N LYS A 201 -27.61 32.72 -53.39
CA LYS A 201 -28.60 33.25 -52.43
C LYS A 201 -29.00 32.21 -51.40
N GLU A 202 -29.21 30.95 -51.82
CA GLU A 202 -29.52 29.85 -50.92
C GLU A 202 -28.36 29.56 -49.96
N LEU A 203 -27.13 29.48 -50.47
CA LEU A 203 -25.94 29.31 -49.65
C LEU A 203 -25.80 30.44 -48.61
N LYS A 204 -25.98 31.69 -49.04
CA LYS A 204 -25.93 32.87 -48.17
C LYS A 204 -27.01 32.87 -47.09
N TYR A 205 -28.21 32.37 -47.42
CA TYR A 205 -29.29 32.16 -46.46
C TYR A 205 -28.87 31.16 -45.38
N TRP A 206 -28.34 29.99 -45.76
CA TRP A 206 -27.92 28.96 -44.82
C TRP A 206 -26.71 29.35 -43.96
N GLN A 207 -25.75 30.09 -44.53
CA GLN A 207 -24.63 30.68 -43.79
C GLN A 207 -25.07 31.63 -42.66
N ASN A 208 -26.20 32.31 -42.86
CA ASN A 208 -26.73 33.31 -41.93
C ASN A 208 -28.12 32.90 -41.42
N TYR A 209 -28.38 31.59 -41.30
CA TYR A 209 -29.71 31.03 -41.07
C TYR A 209 -30.44 31.68 -39.89
N GLU A 210 -29.76 31.83 -38.75
CA GLU A 210 -30.35 32.40 -37.52
C GLU A 210 -30.85 33.83 -37.73
N LYS A 211 -30.06 34.66 -38.42
CA LYS A 211 -30.39 36.05 -38.73
C LYS A 211 -31.58 36.16 -39.67
N TYR A 212 -31.67 35.27 -40.67
CA TYR A 212 -32.80 35.25 -41.59
C TYR A 212 -34.08 34.75 -40.93
N GLU A 213 -34.02 33.67 -40.14
CA GLU A 213 -35.17 33.14 -39.40
C GLU A 213 -35.75 34.16 -38.42
N GLU A 214 -34.91 34.88 -37.69
CA GLU A 214 -35.37 35.97 -36.82
C GLU A 214 -36.06 37.09 -37.58
N LYS A 215 -35.53 37.46 -38.77
CA LYS A 215 -36.14 38.46 -39.65
C LYS A 215 -37.53 38.00 -40.13
N TRP A 216 -37.65 36.76 -40.58
CA TRP A 216 -38.93 36.19 -41.05
C TRP A 216 -39.96 36.08 -39.93
N LYS A 217 -39.56 35.66 -38.73
CA LYS A 217 -40.45 35.62 -37.56
C LYS A 217 -40.99 37.00 -37.16
N LYS A 218 -40.21 38.07 -37.34
CA LYS A 218 -40.66 39.45 -37.08
C LYS A 218 -41.69 39.91 -38.12
N ILE A 219 -41.48 39.59 -39.39
CA ILE A 219 -42.39 39.93 -40.50
C ILE A 219 -43.72 39.17 -40.41
N LEU A 220 -43.70 37.91 -39.97
CA LEU A 220 -44.93 37.10 -39.84
C LEU A 220 -45.76 37.44 -38.59
N ARG A 221 -45.19 38.22 -37.66
CA ARG A 221 -45.87 38.70 -36.44
C ARG A 221 -46.41 40.12 -36.57
N SER A 222 -46.08 40.82 -37.66
CA SER A 222 -46.59 42.15 -38.02
C SER A 222 -47.75 42.03 -39.01
#